data_AF-A0A0U1CX39-F1
#
_entry.id   AF-A0A0U1CX39-F1
#
_cell.length_a   1.000
_cell.length_b   1.000
_cell.length_c   1.000
_cell.angle_alpha   90.00
_cell.angle_beta   90.00
_cell.angle_gamma   90.00
#
_symmetry.space_group_name_H-M   'P 1'
#
loop_
_entity.id
_entity.type
_entity.pdbx_description
1 polymer ?
#
loop_
_entity_poly.entity_id
_entity_poly.type
_entity_poly.pdbx_seq_one_letter_code
_entity_poly.pdbx_strand_id
1 'polypeptide(L)'
;MGLQWIRLDTSFPDHPKIMDLVDNNQHRVVVAHISMMCHVGKTESDGYFSEGALRRYAITKKDAYAATDAGLWIPARGNGFEINDWAGHNPVDEAAKARSEKAKRAAEKRWRNQNGRDPHDLD
;
A
#
# COMPACT_ATOMS: atom_id res chain seq x y z
N MET A 1 -8.06 -9.94 -15.46
CA MET A 1 -8.76 -10.18 -14.18
C MET A 1 -7.66 -10.32 -13.15
N GLY A 2 -7.68 -9.54 -12.07
CA GLY A 2 -6.60 -9.61 -11.09
C GLY A 2 -6.53 -10.91 -10.32
N LEU A 3 -5.51 -11.04 -9.48
CA LEU A 3 -5.25 -12.26 -8.72
C LEU A 3 -6.48 -12.64 -7.89
N GLN A 4 -6.91 -13.91 -8.00
CA GLN A 4 -7.96 -14.46 -7.15
C GLN A 4 -7.46 -14.73 -5.73
N TRP A 5 -6.15 -14.98 -5.60
CA TRP A 5 -5.48 -15.31 -4.34
C TRP A 5 -4.13 -14.60 -4.28
N ILE A 6 -3.74 -14.17 -3.10
CA ILE A 6 -2.40 -13.66 -2.80
C ILE A 6 -1.67 -14.65 -1.92
N ARG A 7 -0.33 -14.66 -1.96
CA ARG A 7 0.44 -15.45 -1.01
C ARG A 7 0.46 -14.70 0.33
N LEU A 8 -0.05 -15.34 1.37
CA LEU A 8 0.10 -14.91 2.76
C LEU A 8 0.83 -16.01 3.51
N ASP A 9 1.96 -15.68 4.13
CA ASP A 9 2.69 -16.66 4.92
C ASP A 9 1.89 -17.01 6.19
N THR A 10 1.86 -18.30 6.54
CA THR A 10 1.21 -18.78 7.75
C THR A 10 1.85 -18.24 9.03
N SER A 11 3.10 -17.82 8.98
CA SER A 11 3.79 -17.16 10.09
C SER A 11 3.44 -15.67 10.21
N PHE A 12 2.51 -15.14 9.42
CA PHE A 12 2.12 -13.73 9.45
C PHE A 12 1.79 -13.22 10.86
N PRO A 13 1.01 -13.94 11.71
CA PRO A 13 0.72 -13.47 13.07
C PRO A 13 1.96 -13.34 13.95
N ASP A 14 3.00 -14.14 13.68
CA ASP A 14 4.24 -14.22 14.47
C ASP A 14 5.34 -13.28 13.94
N HIS A 15 5.07 -12.52 12.87
CA HIS A 15 6.05 -11.60 12.33
C HIS A 15 6.30 -10.44 13.33
N PRO A 16 7.55 -10.04 13.62
CA PRO A 16 7.86 -9.02 14.64
C PRO A 16 7.04 -7.73 14.51
N LYS A 17 6.96 -7.16 13.30
CA LYS A 17 6.14 -5.97 13.01
C LYS A 17 4.65 -6.15 13.33
N ILE A 18 4.11 -7.36 13.18
CA ILE A 18 2.70 -7.66 13.46
C ILE A 18 2.49 -7.82 14.97
N MET A 19 3.40 -8.54 15.65
CA MET A 19 3.38 -8.65 17.11
C MET A 19 3.48 -7.27 17.78
N ASP A 20 4.39 -6.41 17.32
CA ASP A 20 4.54 -5.05 17.83
C ASP A 20 3.24 -4.23 17.71
N LEU A 21 2.53 -4.34 16.58
CA LEU A 21 1.24 -3.67 16.40
C LEU A 21 0.16 -4.25 17.34
N VAL A 22 0.15 -5.56 17.53
CA VAL A 22 -0.79 -6.25 18.42
C VAL A 22 -0.56 -5.83 19.87
N ASP A 23 0.69 -5.81 20.33
CA ASP A 23 1.07 -5.40 21.68
C ASP A 23 0.68 -3.94 21.98
N ASN A 24 0.69 -3.09 20.94
CA ASN A 24 0.25 -1.69 21.02
C ASN A 24 -1.26 -1.50 20.82
N ASN A 25 -2.08 -2.57 20.84
CA ASN A 25 -3.53 -2.54 20.58
C ASN A 25 -3.92 -1.97 19.20
N GLN A 26 -3.02 -2.06 18.21
CA GLN A 26 -3.21 -1.54 16.85
C GLN A 26 -3.74 -2.61 15.88
N HIS A 27 -4.64 -3.49 16.34
CA HIS A 27 -5.24 -4.56 15.53
C HIS A 27 -5.88 -4.06 14.22
N ARG A 28 -6.43 -2.85 14.22
CA ARG A 28 -7.00 -2.22 13.02
C ARG A 28 -5.95 -2.02 11.91
N VAL A 29 -4.70 -1.75 12.27
CA VAL A 29 -3.59 -1.58 11.32
C VAL A 29 -3.22 -2.92 10.68
N VAL A 30 -3.27 -4.02 11.45
CA VAL A 30 -3.06 -5.38 10.94
C VAL A 30 -4.14 -5.75 9.92
N VAL A 31 -5.41 -5.48 10.23
CA VAL A 31 -6.53 -5.72 9.29
C VAL A 31 -6.42 -4.82 8.06
N ALA A 32 -6.01 -3.56 8.23
CA ALA A 32 -5.76 -2.65 7.12
C ALA A 32 -4.66 -3.18 6.19
N HIS A 33 -3.57 -3.73 6.73
CA HIS A 33 -2.49 -4.30 5.94
C HIS A 33 -2.99 -5.47 5.08
N ILE A 34 -3.68 -6.46 5.67
CA ILE A 34 -4.25 -7.59 4.92
C ILE A 34 -5.24 -7.10 3.85
N SER A 35 -6.09 -6.12 4.19
CA SER A 35 -7.06 -5.54 3.25
C SER A 35 -6.38 -4.91 2.04
N MET A 36 -5.27 -4.20 2.26
CA MET A 36 -4.49 -3.60 1.17
C MET A 36 -3.73 -4.64 0.36
N MET A 37 -3.21 -5.72 0.96
CA MET A 37 -2.62 -6.84 0.20
C MET A 37 -3.65 -7.44 -0.77
N CYS A 38 -4.87 -7.67 -0.30
CA CYS A 38 -5.97 -8.16 -1.14
C CYS A 38 -6.34 -7.14 -2.24
N HIS A 39 -6.35 -5.85 -1.92
CA HIS A 39 -6.63 -4.79 -2.90
C HIS A 39 -5.61 -4.82 -4.04
N VAL A 40 -4.32 -4.75 -3.71
CA VAL A 40 -3.25 -4.63 -4.71
C VAL A 40 -3.09 -5.90 -5.53
N GLY A 41 -3.34 -7.08 -4.94
CA GLY A 41 -3.43 -8.34 -5.70
C GLY A 41 -4.59 -8.34 -6.69
N LYS A 42 -5.78 -7.88 -6.26
CA LYS A 42 -6.96 -7.76 -7.13
C LYS A 42 -6.79 -6.74 -8.24
N THR A 43 -6.05 -5.66 -8.00
CA THR A 43 -5.82 -4.60 -9.01
C THR A 43 -4.55 -4.79 -9.82
N GLU A 44 -3.73 -5.81 -9.50
CA GLU A 44 -2.42 -6.07 -10.10
C GLU A 44 -1.56 -4.80 -10.17
N SER A 45 -1.60 -4.03 -9.08
CA SER A 45 -0.95 -2.73 -8.97
C SER A 45 0.46 -2.82 -8.39
N ASP A 46 1.03 -4.02 -8.33
CA ASP A 46 2.41 -4.25 -7.87
C ASP A 46 2.70 -3.52 -6.54
N GLY A 47 1.94 -3.88 -5.50
CA GLY A 47 2.08 -3.28 -4.18
C GLY A 47 1.53 -1.86 -4.03
N TYR A 48 1.32 -1.11 -5.12
CA TYR A 48 0.90 0.30 -5.06
C TYR A 48 -0.60 0.48 -4.82
N PHE A 49 -0.96 1.47 -4.00
CA PHE A 49 -2.33 1.95 -3.86
C PHE A 49 -2.39 3.45 -3.51
N SER A 50 -3.41 4.14 -4.01
CA SER A 50 -3.62 5.56 -3.73
C SER A 50 -4.26 5.81 -2.35
N GLU A 51 -4.09 7.01 -1.78
CA GLU A 51 -4.79 7.45 -0.56
C GLU A 51 -6.33 7.31 -0.69
N GLY A 52 -6.87 7.49 -1.89
CA GLY A 52 -8.30 7.28 -2.16
C GLY A 52 -8.77 5.83 -1.94
N ALA A 53 -7.87 4.85 -2.01
CA ALA A 53 -8.19 3.45 -1.72
C ALA A 53 -8.44 3.22 -0.23
N LEU A 54 -7.83 4.01 0.66
CA LEU A 54 -7.98 3.86 2.12
C LEU A 54 -9.45 3.93 2.55
N ARG A 55 -10.20 4.91 2.02
CA ARG A 55 -11.62 5.11 2.34
C ARG A 55 -12.47 3.89 2.01
N ARG A 56 -12.15 3.18 0.92
CA ARG A 56 -12.91 1.98 0.50
C ARG A 56 -12.87 0.87 1.54
N TYR A 57 -11.80 0.80 2.32
CA TYR A 57 -11.59 -0.24 3.33
C TYR A 57 -11.70 0.30 4.76
N ALA A 58 -12.33 1.47 4.92
CA ALA A 58 -12.47 2.16 6.21
C ALA A 58 -11.14 2.39 6.95
N ILE A 59 -10.05 2.53 6.20
CA ILE A 59 -8.71 2.81 6.73
C ILE A 59 -8.57 4.32 6.90
N THR A 60 -8.18 4.76 8.10
CA THR A 60 -7.95 6.17 8.40
C THR A 60 -6.51 6.58 8.06
N LYS A 61 -6.24 7.89 7.91
CA LYS A 61 -4.85 8.37 7.74
C LYS A 61 -3.95 7.97 8.91
N LYS A 62 -4.49 7.95 10.13
CA LYS A 62 -3.78 7.48 11.33
C LYS A 62 -3.33 6.02 11.19
N ASP A 63 -4.19 5.16 10.64
CA ASP A 63 -3.84 3.76 10.40
C ASP A 63 -2.75 3.63 9.33
N ALA A 64 -2.85 4.44 8.27
CA ALA A 64 -1.84 4.47 7.21
C ALA A 64 -0.47 4.92 7.72
N TYR A 65 -0.43 5.93 8.57
CA TYR A 65 0.81 6.37 9.23
C TYR A 65 1.35 5.30 10.17
N ALA A 66 0.50 4.68 11.00
CA ALA A 66 0.94 3.58 11.86
C ALA A 66 1.49 2.38 11.07
N ALA A 67 0.88 2.04 9.92
CA ALA A 67 1.41 0.99 9.03
C ALA A 67 2.76 1.39 8.39
N THR A 68 2.95 2.69 8.10
CA THR A 68 4.21 3.22 7.57
C THR A 68 5.30 3.21 8.64
N ASP A 69 4.98 3.65 9.85
CA ASP A 69 5.89 3.66 10.99
C ASP A 69 6.32 2.24 11.38
N ALA A 70 5.39 1.26 11.30
CA ALA A 70 5.70 -0.15 11.49
C ALA A 70 6.49 -0.78 10.31
N GLY A 71 6.76 -0.02 9.24
CA GLY A 71 7.48 -0.48 8.06
C GLY A 71 6.75 -1.54 7.26
N LEU A 72 5.41 -1.61 7.37
CA LEU A 72 4.55 -2.47 6.55
C LEU A 72 4.27 -1.83 5.19
N TRP A 73 4.15 -0.50 5.17
CA TRP A 73 3.95 0.30 3.96
C TRP A 73 5.08 1.31 3.81
N ILE A 74 5.32 1.76 2.57
CA ILE A 74 6.23 2.85 2.26
C ILE A 74 5.47 3.95 1.50
N PRO A 75 5.82 5.23 1.67
CA PRO A 75 5.28 6.29 0.82
C PRO A 75 5.63 6.02 -0.63
N ALA A 76 4.65 6.14 -1.52
CA ALA A 76 4.86 6.07 -2.96
C ALA A 76 4.85 7.48 -3.57
N ARG A 77 5.23 7.61 -4.84
CA ARG A 77 5.10 8.89 -5.54
C ARG A 77 3.63 9.31 -5.65
N GLY A 78 3.36 10.60 -5.45
CA GLY A 78 2.01 11.13 -5.25
C GLY A 78 1.47 10.83 -3.84
N ASN A 79 0.19 11.17 -3.56
CA ASN A 79 -0.46 10.81 -2.30
C ASN A 79 -0.86 9.33 -2.27
N GLY A 80 0.12 8.42 -2.32
CA GLY A 80 -0.09 6.98 -2.32
C GLY A 80 0.88 6.26 -1.40
N PHE A 81 0.67 4.96 -1.29
CA PHE A 81 1.50 4.06 -0.51
C PHE A 81 1.81 2.81 -1.34
N GLU A 82 2.85 2.10 -0.95
CA GLU A 82 3.22 0.80 -1.51
C GLU A 82 3.40 -0.20 -0.37
N ILE A 83 3.00 -1.45 -0.58
CA ILE A 83 3.27 -2.54 0.38
C ILE A 83 4.77 -2.85 0.33
N ASN A 84 5.42 -2.79 1.48
CA ASN A 84 6.85 -3.05 1.57
C ASN A 84 7.17 -4.48 1.13
N ASP A 85 8.23 -4.65 0.33
CA ASP A 85 8.69 -5.92 -0.24
C ASP A 85 7.66 -6.75 -1.02
N TRP A 86 6.61 -6.12 -1.58
CA TRP A 86 5.57 -6.83 -2.33
C TRP A 86 6.13 -7.74 -3.43
N ALA A 87 7.02 -7.21 -4.28
CA ALA A 87 7.59 -7.93 -5.40
C ALA A 87 8.51 -9.10 -5.00
N GLY A 88 9.07 -9.07 -3.78
CA GLY A 88 9.89 -10.16 -3.24
C GLY A 88 9.05 -11.37 -2.83
N HIS A 89 7.80 -11.15 -2.41
CA HIS A 89 6.91 -12.20 -1.91
C HIS A 89 5.84 -12.64 -2.91
N ASN A 90 5.45 -11.75 -3.84
CA ASN A 90 4.47 -12.03 -4.87
C ASN A 90 5.11 -11.75 -6.24
N PRO A 91 5.41 -12.78 -7.05
CA PRO A 91 6.05 -12.58 -8.34
C PRO A 91 5.18 -11.67 -9.22
N VAL A 92 5.82 -10.65 -9.77
CA VAL A 92 5.17 -9.59 -10.55
C VAL A 92 5.50 -9.82 -12.02
N ASP A 93 4.49 -9.90 -12.88
CA ASP A 93 4.71 -9.92 -14.32
C ASP A 93 4.95 -8.49 -14.87
N GLU A 94 5.53 -8.39 -16.08
CA GLU A 94 5.79 -7.09 -16.72
C GLU A 94 4.51 -6.28 -16.96
N ALA A 95 3.36 -6.96 -17.14
CA ALA A 95 2.08 -6.28 -17.32
C ALA A 95 1.60 -5.60 -16.03
N ALA A 96 1.83 -6.21 -14.87
CA ALA A 96 1.50 -5.66 -13.55
C ALA A 96 2.42 -4.49 -13.20
N LYS A 97 3.72 -4.58 -13.51
CA LYS A 97 4.63 -3.44 -13.40
C LYS A 97 4.16 -2.26 -14.23
N ALA A 98 3.81 -2.48 -15.51
CA ALA A 98 3.32 -1.43 -16.40
C ALA A 98 2.01 -0.80 -15.91
N ARG A 99 1.09 -1.59 -15.35
CA ARG A 99 -0.14 -1.10 -14.72
C ARG A 99 0.15 -0.26 -13.47
N SER A 100 1.08 -0.71 -12.63
CA SER A 100 1.52 0.02 -11.44
C SER A 100 2.12 1.38 -11.80
N GLU A 101 3.06 1.43 -12.73
CA GLU A 101 3.66 2.68 -13.22
C GLU A 101 2.62 3.65 -13.78
N LYS A 102 1.64 3.13 -14.54
CA LYS A 102 0.52 3.94 -15.04
C LYS A 102 -0.33 4.49 -13.88
N ALA A 103 -0.58 3.70 -12.85
CA ALA A 103 -1.35 4.10 -11.68
C ALA A 103 -0.61 5.15 -10.84
N LYS A 104 0.70 5.00 -10.65
CA LYS A 104 1.59 5.97 -9.98
C LYS A 104 1.54 7.32 -10.70
N ARG A 105 1.81 7.35 -12.01
CA ARG A 105 1.74 8.58 -12.84
C ARG A 105 0.36 9.25 -12.82
N ALA A 106 -0.72 8.45 -12.84
CA ALA A 106 -2.07 8.97 -12.78
C ALA A 106 -2.37 9.65 -11.43
N ALA A 107 -1.85 9.08 -10.34
CA ALA A 107 -2.00 9.67 -9.01
C ALA A 107 -1.18 10.96 -8.86
N GLU A 108 0.07 10.99 -9.36
CA GLU A 108 0.89 12.19 -9.43
C GLU A 108 0.16 13.33 -10.15
N LYS A 109 -0.42 13.06 -11.33
CA LYS A 109 -1.17 14.06 -12.10
C LYS A 109 -2.39 14.60 -11.33
N ARG A 110 -3.14 13.74 -10.64
CA ARG A 110 -4.30 14.16 -9.83
C ARG A 110 -3.87 15.07 -8.69
N TRP A 111 -2.76 14.75 -8.04
CA TRP A 111 -2.23 15.54 -6.94
C TRP A 111 -1.74 16.91 -7.40
N ARG A 112 -0.93 16.97 -8.47
CA ARG A 112 -0.46 18.25 -9.05
C ARG A 112 -1.63 19.18 -9.39
N ASN A 113 -2.72 18.63 -9.91
CA ASN A 113 -3.90 19.41 -10.25
C ASN A 113 -4.73 19.83 -9.02
N GLN A 114 -4.64 19.12 -7.89
CA GLN A 114 -5.35 19.48 -6.64
C GLN A 114 -4.57 20.48 -5.78
N ASN A 115 -3.24 20.40 -5.77
CA ASN A 115 -2.40 21.19 -4.87
C ASN A 115 -1.62 22.33 -5.54
N GLY A 116 -1.56 22.40 -6.88
CA GLY A 116 -0.85 23.47 -7.61
C GLY A 116 0.65 23.60 -7.33
N ARG A 117 1.23 22.69 -6.54
CA ARG A 117 2.65 22.63 -6.16
C ARG A 117 3.36 21.51 -6.91
N ASP A 118 4.55 21.80 -7.39
CA ASP A 118 5.42 20.82 -8.04
C ASP A 118 6.09 19.96 -6.94
N PRO A 119 6.19 18.63 -7.10
CA PRO A 119 6.94 17.79 -6.16
C PRO A 119 8.41 18.19 -5.99
N HIS A 120 8.96 19.03 -6.87
CA HIS A 120 10.31 19.60 -6.78
C HIS A 120 10.42 20.88 -5.92
N ASP A 121 9.34 21.35 -5.29
CA ASP A 121 9.36 22.54 -4.41
C ASP A 121 9.68 22.20 -2.93
N LEU A 122 10.15 21.00 -2.63
CA LEU A 122 10.53 20.54 -1.29
C LEU A 122 11.98 20.03 -1.29
N ASP A 123 12.91 20.92 -1.64
CA ASP A 123 14.34 20.83 -1.30
C ASP A 123 14.64 21.71 -0.09
#